data_AF-D1CCG7-F1
#
_entry.id   AF-D1CCG7-F1
#
_cell.length_a   1.000
_cell.length_b   1.000
_cell.length_c   1.000
_cell.angle_alpha   90.00
_cell.angle_beta   90.00
_cell.angle_gamma   90.00
#
_symmetry.space_group_name_H-M   'P 1'
#
loop_
_entity.id
_entity.type
_entity.pdbx_description
1 polymer ?
#
loop_
_entity_poly.entity_id
_entity_poly.type
_entity_poly.pdbx_seq_one_letter_code
_entity_poly.pdbx_strand_id
1 'polypeptide(L)'
;MNQASDRIENSSSKRWGLVDVIVVFFLGLFLGVFAAVLGLLVFELILGHEPSGTFNFVLLTSLLYLGFAVSVWLWIIKFRGVTPRALGFNPVPIGAIYTMFPVFLLMLVVNVLVTLVMTLLLGPYENPQTQEIERLIISKQDLIGVLFTIAIVAPVVEETLFRGVLYRYLRSRLGVPISIILTSSVFAVVHFIPVIFPLLFVAGCFLAWVSERYDSLYPSMFLHFLNNATMVLLLYSAMKL
;
A
#
# COMPACT_ATOMS: atom_id res chain seq x y z
N MET A 1 -18.69 39.24 7.45
CA MET A 1 -17.58 38.33 7.08
C MET A 1 -17.14 37.62 8.34
N ASN A 2 -17.32 36.30 8.37
CA ASN A 2 -17.55 35.55 9.60
C ASN A 2 -16.21 35.04 10.18
N GLN A 3 -15.74 35.62 11.30
CA GLN A 3 -14.51 35.16 11.98
C GLN A 3 -14.54 33.67 12.39
N ALA A 4 -15.72 33.04 12.36
CA ALA A 4 -15.90 31.61 12.60
C ALA A 4 -15.53 30.72 11.38
N SER A 5 -15.72 31.19 10.13
CA SER A 5 -15.28 30.45 8.94
C SER A 5 -13.76 30.45 8.84
N ASP A 6 -13.14 31.58 9.17
CA ASP A 6 -11.68 31.74 9.12
C ASP A 6 -10.97 30.91 10.21
N ARG A 7 -11.60 30.65 11.37
CA ARG A 7 -11.02 29.75 12.40
C ARG A 7 -11.09 28.27 12.01
N ILE A 8 -12.13 27.85 11.29
CA ILE A 8 -12.26 26.48 10.80
C ILE A 8 -11.25 26.24 9.66
N GLU A 9 -11.11 27.19 8.74
CA GLU A 9 -10.10 27.13 7.68
C GLU A 9 -8.67 27.17 8.23
N ASN A 10 -8.38 27.97 9.25
CA ASN A 10 -7.03 28.11 9.81
C ASN A 10 -6.61 26.95 10.74
N SER A 11 -7.54 26.11 11.22
CA SER A 11 -7.23 24.88 11.96
C SER A 11 -6.94 23.66 11.06
N SER A 12 -7.26 23.76 9.77
CA SER A 12 -7.10 22.69 8.78
C SER A 12 -5.73 22.70 8.07
N SER A 13 -5.03 23.83 8.11
CA SER A 13 -3.85 24.11 7.27
C SER A 13 -2.51 23.59 7.81
N LYS A 14 -2.45 23.02 9.02
CA LYS A 14 -1.23 22.39 9.56
C LYS A 14 -1.51 21.15 10.42
N ARG A 15 -1.99 20.05 9.81
CA ARG A 15 -2.04 18.75 10.54
C ARG A 15 -0.66 18.06 10.57
N TRP A 16 0.08 18.06 9.46
CA TRP A 16 1.50 17.67 9.37
C TRP A 16 2.14 18.22 8.07
N GLY A 17 3.47 18.26 8.01
CA GLY A 17 4.25 18.80 6.89
C GLY A 17 5.09 17.75 6.15
N LEU A 18 5.88 18.18 5.16
CA LEU A 18 6.75 17.29 4.38
C LEU A 18 7.77 16.56 5.26
N VAL A 19 8.33 17.27 6.25
CA VAL A 19 9.26 16.69 7.23
C VAL A 19 8.62 15.51 7.97
N ASP A 20 7.33 15.59 8.28
CA ASP A 20 6.64 14.49 8.95
C ASP A 20 6.46 13.27 8.05
N VAL A 21 6.17 13.49 6.77
CA VAL A 21 6.10 12.41 5.77
C VAL A 21 7.47 11.73 5.65
N ILE A 22 8.54 12.52 5.58
CA ILE A 22 9.92 12.02 5.51
C ILE A 22 10.27 11.23 6.77
N VAL A 23 9.97 11.77 7.95
CA VAL A 23 10.26 11.08 9.22
C VAL A 23 9.49 9.77 9.31
N VAL A 24 8.20 9.74 9.00
CA VAL A 24 7.40 8.50 8.97
C VAL A 24 8.05 7.48 8.04
N PHE A 25 8.45 7.88 6.83
CA PHE A 25 9.04 6.96 5.87
C PHE A 25 10.37 6.39 6.36
N PHE A 26 11.32 7.23 6.77
CA PHE A 26 12.65 6.76 7.18
C PHE A 26 12.64 6.07 8.55
N LEU A 27 11.81 6.53 9.50
CA LEU A 27 11.64 5.86 10.78
C LEU A 27 10.97 4.49 10.59
N GLY A 28 9.95 4.41 9.74
CA GLY A 28 9.27 3.16 9.42
C GLY A 28 10.21 2.15 8.78
N LEU A 29 10.99 2.59 7.80
CA LEU A 29 12.02 1.77 7.15
C LEU A 29 13.07 1.30 8.17
N PHE A 30 13.59 2.19 9.01
CA PHE A 30 14.58 1.85 10.03
C PHE A 30 14.03 0.84 11.03
N LEU A 31 12.88 1.11 11.64
CA LEU A 31 12.25 0.22 12.62
C LEU A 31 11.91 -1.14 12.01
N GLY A 32 11.40 -1.13 10.78
CA GLY A 32 11.02 -2.34 10.05
C GLY A 32 12.23 -3.21 9.73
N VAL A 33 13.27 -2.64 9.12
CA VAL A 33 14.51 -3.36 8.80
C VAL A 33 15.21 -3.85 10.06
N PHE A 34 15.30 -3.02 11.10
CA PHE A 34 15.89 -3.41 12.37
C PHE A 34 15.15 -4.60 13.01
N ALA A 35 13.82 -4.53 13.09
CA ALA A 35 13.00 -5.62 13.62
C ALA A 35 13.13 -6.88 12.77
N ALA A 36 13.18 -6.74 11.44
CA ALA A 36 13.32 -7.83 10.49
C ALA A 36 14.66 -8.58 10.66
N VAL A 37 15.78 -7.84 10.72
CA VAL A 37 17.10 -8.42 10.97
C VAL A 37 17.17 -9.09 12.33
N LEU A 38 16.68 -8.43 13.38
CA LEU A 38 16.64 -9.01 14.73
C LEU A 38 15.79 -10.29 14.77
N GLY A 39 14.65 -10.29 14.08
CA GLY A 39 13.75 -11.43 13.99
C GLY A 39 14.42 -12.65 13.37
N LEU A 40 15.21 -12.47 12.30
CA LEU A 40 15.99 -13.55 11.70
C LEU A 40 17.06 -14.09 12.64
N LEU A 41 17.85 -13.21 13.26
CA LEU A 41 18.90 -13.62 14.19
C LEU A 41 18.33 -14.43 15.36
N VAL A 42 17.18 -14.00 15.89
CA VAL A 42 16.48 -14.72 16.97
C VAL A 42 15.95 -16.06 16.49
N PHE A 43 15.38 -16.14 15.28
CA PHE A 43 14.89 -17.39 14.72
C PHE A 43 16.02 -18.42 14.58
N GLU A 44 17.13 -18.03 13.95
CA GLU A 44 18.29 -18.89 13.73
C GLU A 44 18.90 -19.34 15.07
N LEU A 45 19.02 -18.43 16.04
CA LEU A 45 19.52 -18.75 17.38
C LEU A 45 18.66 -19.78 18.11
N ILE A 46 17.33 -19.73 17.95
CA ILE A 46 16.39 -20.61 18.67
C ILE A 46 16.25 -21.97 17.96
N LEU A 47 16.11 -21.98 16.63
CA LEU A 47 15.82 -23.21 15.88
C LEU A 47 17.07 -23.89 15.29
N GLY A 48 18.20 -23.19 15.24
CA GLY A 48 19.47 -23.75 14.77
C GLY A 48 19.50 -24.05 13.26
N HIS A 49 18.58 -23.48 12.48
CA HIS A 49 18.56 -23.60 11.03
C HIS A 49 17.98 -22.35 10.37
N GLU A 50 18.29 -22.16 9.09
CA GLU A 50 17.74 -21.08 8.26
C GLU A 50 16.24 -21.30 8.00
N PRO A 51 15.39 -20.26 8.04
CA PRO A 51 13.98 -20.37 7.70
C PRO A 51 13.77 -20.74 6.22
N SER A 52 12.60 -21.32 5.90
CA SER A 52 12.21 -21.49 4.50
C SER A 52 12.08 -20.13 3.80
N GLY A 53 12.27 -20.09 2.47
CA GLY A 53 12.18 -18.85 1.69
C GLY A 53 10.87 -18.10 1.92
N THR A 54 9.75 -18.82 1.93
CA THR A 54 8.42 -18.26 2.19
C THR A 54 8.28 -17.72 3.60
N PHE A 55 8.74 -18.46 4.61
CA PHE A 55 8.68 -17.98 5.99
C PHE A 55 9.52 -16.70 6.15
N ASN A 56 10.72 -16.69 5.58
CA ASN A 56 11.60 -15.53 5.58
C ASN A 56 10.90 -14.32 4.92
N PHE A 57 10.35 -14.50 3.72
CA PHE A 57 9.61 -13.44 3.03
C PHE A 57 8.45 -12.89 3.88
N VAL A 58 7.60 -13.77 4.43
CA VAL A 58 6.45 -13.39 5.25
C VAL A 58 6.90 -12.64 6.49
N LEU A 59 7.92 -13.14 7.19
CA LEU A 59 8.45 -12.52 8.41
C LEU A 59 9.02 -11.12 8.12
N LEU A 60 9.97 -11.03 7.18
CA LEU A 60 10.66 -9.78 6.87
C LEU A 60 9.70 -8.71 6.38
N THR A 61 8.81 -9.08 5.46
CA THR A 61 7.84 -8.16 4.86
C THR A 61 6.83 -7.70 5.90
N SER A 62 6.33 -8.60 6.76
CA SER A 62 5.41 -8.24 7.83
C SER A 62 6.05 -7.32 8.87
N LEU A 63 7.30 -7.57 9.24
CA LEU A 63 8.05 -6.72 10.18
C LEU A 63 8.37 -5.35 9.57
N LEU A 64 8.69 -5.30 8.28
CA LEU A 64 8.84 -4.04 7.55
C LEU A 64 7.55 -3.20 7.60
N TYR A 65 6.42 -3.81 7.25
CA TYR A 65 5.12 -3.15 7.30
C TYR A 65 4.70 -2.77 8.72
N LEU A 66 5.01 -3.59 9.72
CA LEU A 66 4.78 -3.24 11.12
C LEU A 66 5.62 -2.02 11.52
N GLY A 67 6.88 -1.94 11.09
CA GLY A 67 7.73 -0.76 11.30
C GLY A 67 7.10 0.51 10.75
N PHE A 68 6.57 0.47 9.53
CA PHE A 68 5.83 1.59 8.95
C PHE A 68 4.54 1.92 9.73
N ALA A 69 3.72 0.94 10.09
CA ALA A 69 2.51 1.17 10.87
C ALA A 69 2.83 1.81 12.24
N VAL A 70 3.87 1.31 12.92
CA VAL A 70 4.38 1.86 14.18
C VAL A 70 4.89 3.29 13.99
N SER A 71 5.61 3.58 12.90
CA SER A 71 6.10 4.93 12.63
C SER A 71 4.96 5.95 12.44
N VAL A 72 3.89 5.57 11.73
CA VAL A 72 2.69 6.41 11.58
C VAL A 72 2.02 6.63 12.93
N TRP A 73 1.84 5.56 13.72
CA TRP A 73 1.20 5.66 15.02
C TRP A 73 2.02 6.50 16.02
N LEU A 74 3.32 6.25 16.12
CA LEU A 74 4.22 7.00 17.00
C LEU A 74 4.35 8.46 16.57
N TRP A 75 4.63 8.72 15.30
CA TRP A 75 4.96 10.06 14.84
C TRP A 75 3.72 10.91 14.57
N ILE A 76 2.77 10.40 13.78
CA ILE A 76 1.60 11.19 13.36
C ILE A 76 0.55 11.19 14.47
N ILE A 77 0.18 10.03 14.99
CA ILE A 77 -0.92 9.94 15.96
C ILE A 77 -0.48 10.40 17.35
N LYS A 78 0.63 9.86 17.88
CA LYS A 78 1.09 10.18 19.24
C LYS A 78 1.85 11.50 19.32
N PHE A 79 2.91 11.70 18.54
CA PHE A 79 3.75 12.88 18.65
C PHE A 79 3.10 14.15 18.06
N ARG A 80 2.47 14.06 16.89
CA ARG A 80 1.74 15.19 16.28
C ARG A 80 0.30 15.35 16.76
N GLY A 81 -0.23 14.40 17.54
CA GLY A 81 -1.60 14.47 18.08
C GLY A 81 -2.69 14.38 17.00
N VAL A 82 -2.38 13.80 15.84
CA VAL A 82 -3.30 13.69 14.72
C VAL A 82 -4.28 12.54 14.96
N THR A 83 -5.57 12.80 14.74
CA THR A 83 -6.59 11.76 14.90
C THR A 83 -6.57 10.75 13.74
N PRO A 84 -6.92 9.48 13.95
CA PRO A 84 -7.04 8.51 12.86
C PRO A 84 -8.00 8.96 11.74
N ARG A 85 -9.08 9.68 12.09
CA ARG A 85 -9.99 10.27 11.12
C ARG A 85 -9.31 11.25 10.17
N ALA A 86 -8.33 12.01 10.66
CA ALA A 86 -7.54 12.91 9.82
C ALA A 86 -6.69 12.17 8.78
N LEU A 87 -6.28 10.93 9.06
CA LEU A 87 -5.61 10.03 8.12
C LEU A 87 -6.60 9.36 7.16
N GLY A 88 -7.92 9.51 7.37
CA GLY A 88 -8.93 8.87 6.53
C GLY A 88 -9.46 7.55 7.06
N PHE A 89 -9.21 7.20 8.32
CA PHE A 89 -9.96 6.13 9.00
C PHE A 89 -11.38 6.61 9.35
N ASN A 90 -12.13 6.94 8.31
CA ASN A 90 -13.51 7.40 8.38
C ASN A 90 -14.45 6.25 8.02
N PRO A 91 -15.45 5.95 8.86
CA PRO A 91 -16.40 4.89 8.55
C PRO A 91 -17.20 5.23 7.30
N VAL A 92 -17.50 4.21 6.50
CA VAL A 92 -18.35 4.30 5.32
C VAL A 92 -19.53 3.34 5.47
N PRO A 93 -20.70 3.65 4.90
CA PRO A 93 -21.79 2.68 4.86
C PRO A 93 -21.34 1.44 4.07
N ILE A 94 -21.80 0.25 4.47
CA ILE A 94 -21.44 -1.00 3.80
C ILE A 94 -21.79 -0.98 2.29
N GLY A 95 -22.82 -0.22 1.90
CA GLY A 95 -23.17 0.08 0.52
C GLY A 95 -22.00 0.60 -0.33
N ALA A 96 -21.12 1.42 0.26
CA ALA A 96 -19.92 1.92 -0.40
C ALA A 96 -18.92 0.81 -0.74
N ILE A 97 -18.85 -0.25 0.06
CA ILE A 97 -17.96 -1.39 -0.22
C ILE A 97 -18.43 -2.15 -1.46
N TYR A 98 -19.74 -2.32 -1.64
CA TYR A 98 -20.28 -2.98 -2.84
C TYR A 98 -19.99 -2.20 -4.13
N THR A 99 -19.87 -0.87 -4.07
CA THR A 99 -19.46 -0.07 -5.23
C THR A 99 -18.02 -0.33 -5.66
N MET A 100 -17.20 -1.02 -4.85
CA MET A 100 -15.83 -1.36 -5.21
C MET A 100 -15.75 -2.52 -6.20
N PHE A 101 -16.75 -3.39 -6.32
CA PHE A 101 -16.73 -4.47 -7.31
C PHE A 101 -16.69 -3.96 -8.76
N PRO A 102 -17.59 -3.05 -9.21
CA PRO A 102 -17.48 -2.51 -10.57
C PRO A 102 -16.20 -1.69 -10.77
N VAL A 103 -15.72 -0.96 -9.75
CA VAL A 103 -14.44 -0.24 -9.83
C VAL A 103 -13.27 -1.21 -9.96
N PHE A 104 -13.30 -2.34 -9.23
CA PHE A 104 -12.33 -3.42 -9.32
C PHE A 104 -12.33 -4.06 -10.71
N LEU A 105 -13.49 -4.37 -11.28
CA LEU A 105 -13.58 -4.92 -12.64
C LEU A 105 -13.02 -3.94 -13.68
N LEU A 106 -13.34 -2.65 -13.55
CA LEU A 106 -12.77 -1.62 -14.41
C LEU A 106 -11.24 -1.54 -14.26
N MET A 107 -10.74 -1.52 -13.02
CA MET A 107 -9.30 -1.51 -12.75
C MET A 107 -8.61 -2.75 -13.33
N LEU A 108 -9.23 -3.94 -13.24
CA LEU A 108 -8.71 -5.17 -13.83
C LEU A 108 -8.63 -5.07 -15.36
N VAL A 109 -9.68 -4.58 -16.01
CA VAL A 109 -9.68 -4.36 -17.47
C VAL A 109 -8.58 -3.37 -17.87
N VAL A 110 -8.47 -2.24 -17.17
CA VAL A 110 -7.43 -1.25 -17.46
C VAL A 110 -6.03 -1.84 -17.24
N ASN A 111 -5.82 -2.61 -16.17
CA ASN A 111 -4.54 -3.28 -15.92
C ASN A 111 -4.18 -4.27 -17.05
N VAL A 112 -5.14 -5.04 -17.55
CA VAL A 112 -4.94 -5.92 -18.72
C VAL A 112 -4.57 -5.12 -19.96
N LEU A 113 -5.26 -4.00 -20.22
CA LEU A 113 -4.96 -3.12 -21.35
C LEU A 113 -3.57 -2.49 -21.24
N VAL A 114 -3.17 -2.04 -20.05
CA VAL A 114 -1.82 -1.51 -19.78
C VAL A 114 -0.78 -2.58 -20.05
N THR A 115 -0.96 -3.79 -19.54
CA THR A 115 -0.04 -4.93 -19.80
C THR A 115 0.04 -5.27 -21.29
N LEU A 116 -1.08 -5.24 -22.01
CA LEU A 116 -1.10 -5.47 -23.46
C LEU A 116 -0.32 -4.38 -24.19
N VAL A 117 -0.58 -3.11 -23.89
CA VAL A 117 0.15 -1.98 -24.50
C VAL A 117 1.65 -2.09 -24.22
N MET A 118 2.04 -2.38 -22.98
CA MET A 118 3.45 -2.57 -22.62
C MET A 118 4.09 -3.73 -23.39
N THR A 119 3.38 -4.86 -23.52
CA THR A 119 3.83 -6.01 -24.31
C THR A 119 3.99 -5.66 -25.80
N LEU A 120 3.08 -4.87 -26.36
CA LEU A 120 3.15 -4.43 -27.76
C LEU A 120 4.30 -3.45 -28.01
N LEU A 121 4.62 -2.59 -27.03
CA LEU A 121 5.66 -1.56 -27.16
C LEU A 121 7.06 -2.10 -26.88
N LEU A 122 7.20 -2.97 -25.88
CA LEU A 122 8.50 -3.43 -25.35
C LEU A 122 8.79 -4.90 -25.65
N GLY A 123 7.82 -5.64 -26.18
CA GLY A 123 7.83 -7.09 -26.23
C GLY A 123 7.38 -7.73 -24.91
N PRO A 124 7.28 -9.07 -24.88
CA PRO A 124 7.04 -9.80 -23.63
C PRO A 124 8.11 -9.45 -22.60
N TYR A 125 7.67 -9.10 -21.39
CA TYR A 125 8.55 -8.78 -20.28
C TYR A 125 8.22 -9.63 -19.07
N GLU A 126 9.23 -9.86 -18.25
CA GLU A 126 9.08 -10.55 -16.98
C GLU A 126 8.76 -9.53 -15.88
N ASN A 127 7.83 -9.88 -14.98
CA ASN A 127 7.59 -9.10 -13.77
C ASN A 127 8.33 -9.76 -12.59
N PRO A 128 9.42 -9.15 -12.08
CA PRO A 128 10.17 -9.71 -10.96
C PRO A 128 9.33 -9.95 -9.71
N GLN A 129 8.27 -9.15 -9.48
CA GLN A 129 7.40 -9.38 -8.32
C GLN A 129 6.59 -10.66 -8.46
N THR A 130 6.05 -10.95 -9.66
CA THR A 130 5.26 -12.17 -9.85
C THR A 130 6.17 -13.39 -9.82
N GLN A 131 7.37 -13.31 -10.41
CA GLN A 131 8.36 -14.39 -10.36
C GLN A 131 8.78 -14.74 -8.93
N GLU A 132 8.99 -13.72 -8.09
CA GLU A 132 9.33 -13.98 -6.69
C GLU A 132 8.16 -14.65 -5.95
N ILE A 133 6.93 -14.18 -6.17
CA ILE A 133 5.73 -14.80 -5.60
C ILE A 133 5.58 -16.26 -6.07
N GLU A 134 5.83 -16.56 -7.34
CA GLU A 134 5.81 -17.92 -7.89
C GLU A 134 6.80 -18.83 -7.15
N ARG A 135 8.03 -18.35 -6.91
CA ARG A 135 9.08 -19.10 -6.20
C ARG A 135 8.74 -19.38 -4.74
N LEU A 136 8.01 -18.47 -4.10
CA LEU A 136 7.64 -18.59 -2.68
C LEU A 136 6.47 -19.54 -2.46
N ILE A 137 5.55 -19.70 -3.41
CA ILE A 137 4.36 -20.52 -3.22
C ILE A 137 4.60 -21.93 -3.78
N ILE A 138 5.16 -22.81 -2.95
CA ILE A 138 5.36 -24.23 -3.28
C ILE A 138 4.38 -25.17 -2.55
N SER A 139 3.64 -24.65 -1.58
CA SER A 139 2.64 -25.37 -0.80
C SER A 139 1.41 -24.52 -0.50
N LYS A 140 0.33 -25.17 -0.02
CA LYS A 140 -0.89 -24.46 0.43
C LYS A 140 -0.63 -23.59 1.65
N GLN A 141 0.29 -23.99 2.54
CA GLN A 141 0.68 -23.18 3.69
C GLN A 141 1.38 -21.90 3.24
N ASP A 142 2.25 -22.00 2.23
CA ASP A 142 2.94 -20.83 1.66
C ASP A 142 1.97 -19.85 1.02
N LEU A 143 0.99 -20.37 0.26
CA LEU A 143 -0.08 -19.57 -0.33
C LEU A 143 -0.81 -18.74 0.74
N ILE A 144 -1.14 -19.33 1.89
CA ILE A 144 -1.83 -18.63 2.99
C ILE A 144 -0.95 -17.50 3.54
N GLY A 145 0.33 -17.77 3.80
CA GLY A 145 1.28 -16.78 4.32
C GLY A 145 1.49 -15.60 3.35
N VAL A 146 1.63 -15.91 2.06
CA VAL A 146 1.78 -14.90 1.01
C VAL A 146 0.50 -14.10 0.83
N LEU A 147 -0.68 -14.73 0.80
CA LEU A 147 -1.97 -14.02 0.73
C LEU A 147 -2.17 -13.08 1.92
N PHE A 148 -1.90 -13.56 3.13
CA PHE A 148 -2.00 -12.73 4.33
C PHE A 148 -1.12 -11.48 4.22
N THR A 149 0.13 -11.66 3.79
CA THR A 149 1.09 -10.56 3.70
C THR A 149 0.76 -9.59 2.56
N ILE A 150 0.59 -10.10 1.34
CA ILE A 150 0.47 -9.27 0.12
C ILE A 150 -0.95 -8.75 -0.09
N ALA A 151 -1.99 -9.52 0.26
CA ALA A 151 -3.37 -9.09 0.06
C ALA A 151 -3.93 -8.33 1.26
N ILE A 152 -3.45 -8.55 2.50
CA ILE A 152 -4.03 -7.94 3.70
C ILE A 152 -3.08 -6.93 4.34
N VAL A 153 -1.89 -7.38 4.77
CA VAL A 153 -0.96 -6.50 5.51
C VAL A 153 -0.48 -5.35 4.64
N ALA A 154 -0.04 -5.64 3.40
CA ALA A 154 0.48 -4.62 2.49
C ALA A 154 -0.58 -3.54 2.19
N PRO A 155 -1.81 -3.85 1.75
CA PRO A 155 -2.81 -2.81 1.48
C PRO A 155 -3.15 -1.94 2.69
N VAL A 156 -3.23 -2.51 3.90
CA VAL A 156 -3.52 -1.71 5.10
C VAL A 156 -2.41 -0.69 5.35
N VAL A 157 -1.16 -1.11 5.28
CA VAL A 157 -0.02 -0.22 5.58
C VAL A 157 0.25 0.74 4.43
N GLU A 158 0.27 0.26 3.20
CA GLU A 158 0.50 1.09 2.01
C GLU A 158 -0.60 2.15 1.85
N GLU A 159 -1.88 1.81 1.98
CA GLU A 159 -2.94 2.81 1.90
C GLU A 159 -2.83 3.85 3.02
N THR A 160 -2.42 3.44 4.21
CA THR A 160 -2.17 4.37 5.33
C THR A 160 -1.03 5.34 5.00
N LEU A 161 0.09 4.86 4.46
CA LEU A 161 1.24 5.68 4.09
C LEU A 161 0.93 6.60 2.90
N PHE A 162 0.46 6.03 1.79
CA PHE A 162 0.30 6.77 0.54
C PHE A 162 -0.97 7.61 0.53
N ARG A 163 -2.12 7.06 0.96
CA ARG A 163 -3.41 7.77 0.89
C ARG A 163 -3.67 8.54 2.20
N GLY A 164 -3.32 7.94 3.33
CA GLY A 164 -3.53 8.57 4.64
C GLY A 164 -2.54 9.68 4.96
N VAL A 165 -1.24 9.47 4.71
CA VAL A 165 -0.19 10.44 5.10
C VAL A 165 0.21 11.33 3.91
N LEU A 166 0.74 10.75 2.83
CA LEU A 166 1.33 11.51 1.72
C LEU A 166 0.27 12.25 0.88
N TYR A 167 -0.79 11.55 0.46
CA TYR A 167 -1.83 12.12 -0.40
C TYR A 167 -2.57 13.27 0.30
N ARG A 168 -2.98 13.08 1.56
CA ARG A 168 -3.66 14.15 2.31
C ARG A 168 -2.76 15.37 2.52
N TYR A 169 -1.45 15.16 2.72
CA TYR A 169 -0.46 16.24 2.77
C TYR A 169 -0.38 17.01 1.44
N LEU A 170 -0.30 16.30 0.30
CA LEU A 170 -0.23 16.93 -1.03
C LEU A 170 -1.56 17.61 -1.39
N ARG A 171 -2.70 16.95 -1.10
CA ARG A 171 -4.05 17.43 -1.42
C ARG A 171 -4.31 18.80 -0.84
N SER A 172 -3.88 19.04 0.40
CA SER A 172 -4.08 20.33 1.07
C SER A 172 -3.21 21.47 0.50
N ARG A 173 -2.33 21.19 -0.47
CA ARG A 173 -1.36 22.16 -1.02
C ARG A 173 -1.44 22.27 -2.54
N LEU A 174 -1.73 21.17 -3.22
CA LEU A 174 -1.66 21.05 -4.68
C LEU A 174 -3.03 20.73 -5.32
N GLY A 175 -4.07 20.49 -4.50
CA GLY A 175 -5.38 20.08 -4.97
C GLY A 175 -5.44 18.60 -5.39
N VAL A 176 -6.65 18.13 -5.69
CA VAL A 176 -6.94 16.70 -5.91
C VAL A 176 -6.20 16.10 -7.11
N PRO A 177 -6.26 16.66 -8.34
CA PRO A 177 -5.72 15.97 -9.51
C PRO A 177 -4.20 15.79 -9.44
N ILE A 178 -3.48 16.84 -9.04
CA ILE A 178 -2.01 16.80 -8.90
C ILE A 178 -1.61 15.82 -7.79
N SER A 179 -2.37 15.78 -6.69
CA SER A 179 -2.06 14.89 -5.57
C SER A 179 -2.27 13.43 -5.94
N ILE A 180 -3.33 13.09 -6.70
CA ILE A 180 -3.54 11.73 -7.23
C ILE A 180 -2.34 11.31 -8.09
N ILE A 181 -1.92 12.17 -9.02
CA ILE A 181 -0.79 11.86 -9.91
C ILE A 181 0.48 11.66 -9.09
N LEU A 182 0.85 12.62 -8.24
CA LEU A 182 2.11 12.57 -7.50
C LEU A 182 2.18 11.39 -6.54
N THR A 183 1.11 11.09 -5.79
CA THR A 183 1.14 9.95 -4.86
C THR A 183 1.17 8.62 -5.58
N SER A 184 0.49 8.51 -6.72
CA SER A 184 0.51 7.30 -7.55
C SER A 184 1.86 7.08 -8.20
N SER A 185 2.55 8.17 -8.61
CA SER A 185 3.93 8.10 -9.08
C SER A 185 4.89 7.65 -7.98
N VAL A 186 4.81 8.25 -6.78
CA VAL A 186 5.66 7.85 -5.65
C VAL A 186 5.41 6.39 -5.28
N PHE A 187 4.15 5.97 -5.21
CA PHE A 187 3.76 4.58 -4.99
C PHE A 187 4.44 3.63 -6.00
N ALA A 188 4.38 3.95 -7.29
CA ALA A 188 5.02 3.13 -8.32
C ALA A 188 6.57 3.16 -8.26
N VAL A 189 7.19 4.31 -7.97
CA VAL A 189 8.66 4.43 -7.90
C VAL A 189 9.26 3.61 -6.76
N VAL A 190 8.64 3.59 -5.58
CA VAL A 190 9.21 2.89 -4.41
C VAL A 190 9.23 1.37 -4.55
N HIS A 191 8.59 0.83 -5.60
CA HIS A 191 8.70 -0.58 -5.94
C HIS A 191 9.99 -0.92 -6.68
N PHE A 192 10.73 0.09 -7.17
CA PHE A 192 12.03 -0.06 -7.85
C PHE A 192 12.04 -1.00 -9.07
N ILE A 193 10.89 -1.15 -9.75
CA ILE A 193 10.76 -1.98 -10.94
C ILE A 193 10.21 -1.13 -12.09
N PRO A 194 11.08 -0.51 -12.91
CA PRO A 194 10.66 0.44 -13.94
C PRO A 194 9.68 -0.14 -14.97
N VAL A 195 9.81 -1.41 -15.34
CA VAL A 195 8.98 -2.04 -16.39
C VAL A 195 7.50 -2.14 -15.99
N ILE A 196 7.20 -2.24 -14.69
CA ILE A 196 5.82 -2.30 -14.16
C ILE A 196 5.33 -0.96 -13.62
N PHE A 197 6.13 0.10 -13.72
CA PHE A 197 5.73 1.43 -13.26
C PHE A 197 4.36 1.86 -13.80
N PRO A 198 4.03 1.71 -15.11
CA PRO A 198 2.72 2.10 -15.63
C PRO A 198 1.55 1.36 -14.97
N LEU A 199 1.73 0.07 -14.69
CA LEU A 199 0.73 -0.77 -14.03
C LEU A 199 0.49 -0.29 -12.58
N LEU A 200 1.56 -0.10 -11.82
CA LEU A 200 1.51 0.38 -10.44
C LEU A 200 0.96 1.81 -10.34
N PHE A 201 1.33 2.67 -11.29
CA PHE A 201 0.86 4.04 -11.36
C PHE A 201 -0.65 4.10 -11.59
N VAL A 202 -1.16 3.32 -12.55
CA VAL A 202 -2.61 3.27 -12.85
C VAL A 202 -3.39 2.71 -11.68
N ALA A 203 -2.97 1.58 -11.10
CA ALA A 203 -3.57 1.08 -9.87
C ALA A 203 -3.54 2.14 -8.76
N GLY A 204 -2.42 2.84 -8.63
CA GLY A 204 -2.25 3.93 -7.68
C GLY A 204 -3.30 5.04 -7.84
N CYS A 205 -3.60 5.41 -9.08
CA CYS A 205 -4.60 6.43 -9.40
C CYS A 205 -6.01 6.00 -9.00
N PHE A 206 -6.40 4.73 -9.27
CA PHE A 206 -7.69 4.19 -8.84
C PHE A 206 -7.83 4.24 -7.31
N LEU A 207 -6.80 3.79 -6.59
CA LEU A 207 -6.80 3.75 -5.13
C LEU A 207 -6.87 5.16 -4.52
N ALA A 208 -6.11 6.11 -5.05
CA ALA A 208 -6.16 7.50 -4.60
C ALA A 208 -7.51 8.16 -4.91
N TRP A 209 -8.08 7.93 -6.10
CA TRP A 209 -9.39 8.45 -6.49
C TRP A 209 -10.51 7.91 -5.61
N VAL A 210 -10.54 6.59 -5.35
CA VAL A 210 -11.52 5.99 -4.44
C VAL A 210 -11.37 6.57 -3.05
N SER A 211 -10.15 6.68 -2.52
CA SER A 211 -9.94 7.24 -1.19
C SER A 211 -10.45 8.69 -1.07
N GLU A 212 -10.21 9.50 -2.11
CA GLU A 212 -10.75 10.86 -2.20
C GLU A 212 -12.29 10.88 -2.25
N ARG A 213 -12.88 10.03 -3.10
CA ARG A 213 -14.32 10.02 -3.39
C ARG A 213 -15.15 9.74 -2.13
N TYR A 214 -14.65 8.90 -1.24
CA TYR A 214 -15.31 8.50 0.00
C TYR A 214 -14.76 9.19 1.25
N ASP A 215 -13.72 10.03 1.10
CA ASP A 215 -12.90 10.55 2.21
C ASP A 215 -12.54 9.44 3.23
N SER A 216 -12.18 8.25 2.73
CA SER A 216 -11.96 7.06 3.57
C SER A 216 -10.89 6.15 2.98
N LEU A 217 -10.12 5.49 3.84
CA LEU A 217 -9.15 4.48 3.44
C LEU A 217 -9.79 3.11 3.22
N TYR A 218 -10.93 2.80 3.86
CA TYR A 218 -11.49 1.44 3.80
C TYR A 218 -11.86 0.99 2.38
N PRO A 219 -12.50 1.83 1.53
CA PRO A 219 -12.79 1.43 0.17
C PRO A 219 -11.53 1.19 -0.68
N SER A 220 -10.48 2.01 -0.51
CA SER A 220 -9.23 1.82 -1.24
C SER A 220 -8.44 0.60 -0.73
N MET A 221 -8.39 0.37 0.58
CA MET A 221 -7.83 -0.85 1.18
C MET A 221 -8.52 -2.11 0.66
N PHE A 222 -9.85 -2.09 0.55
CA PHE A 222 -10.61 -3.22 0.03
C PHE A 222 -10.36 -3.45 -1.46
N LEU A 223 -10.36 -2.38 -2.26
CA LEU A 223 -10.04 -2.46 -3.70
C LEU A 223 -8.61 -2.98 -3.94
N HIS A 224 -7.65 -2.55 -3.13
CA HIS A 224 -6.26 -3.00 -3.18
C HIS A 224 -6.13 -4.46 -2.72
N PHE A 225 -6.82 -4.86 -1.65
CA PHE A 225 -6.94 -6.26 -1.23
C PHE A 225 -7.45 -7.15 -2.38
N LEU A 226 -8.53 -6.74 -3.06
CA LEU A 226 -9.09 -7.51 -4.18
C LEU A 226 -8.07 -7.66 -5.31
N ASN A 227 -7.38 -6.58 -5.68
CA ASN A 227 -6.34 -6.61 -6.70
C ASN A 227 -5.22 -7.60 -6.37
N ASN A 228 -4.67 -7.50 -5.16
CA ASN A 228 -3.54 -8.31 -4.75
C ASN A 228 -3.94 -9.78 -4.54
N ALA A 229 -5.11 -10.03 -3.94
CA ALA A 229 -5.66 -11.38 -3.80
C ALA A 229 -5.89 -12.03 -5.17
N THR A 230 -6.51 -11.31 -6.11
CA THR A 230 -6.71 -11.82 -7.48
C THR A 230 -5.39 -12.11 -8.17
N MET A 231 -4.40 -11.23 -8.07
CA MET A 231 -3.08 -11.46 -8.66
C MET A 231 -2.42 -12.73 -8.12
N VAL A 232 -2.36 -12.89 -6.79
CA VAL A 232 -1.76 -14.07 -6.14
C VAL A 232 -2.54 -15.36 -6.48
N LEU A 233 -3.87 -15.32 -6.44
CA LEU A 233 -4.70 -16.51 -6.72
C LEU A 233 -4.65 -16.94 -8.18
N LEU A 234 -4.65 -15.98 -9.13
CA LEU A 234 -4.50 -16.29 -10.55
C LEU A 234 -3.14 -16.91 -10.82
N LEU A 235 -2.08 -16.34 -10.24
CA LEU A 235 -0.73 -16.88 -10.33
C LEU A 235 -0.65 -18.32 -9.81
N TYR A 236 -1.16 -18.56 -8.61
CA TYR A 236 -1.23 -19.90 -8.02
C TYR A 236 -1.99 -20.89 -8.92
N SER A 237 -3.13 -20.48 -9.48
CA SER A 237 -3.92 -21.33 -10.37
C SER A 237 -3.20 -21.67 -11.69
N ALA A 238 -2.33 -20.78 -12.18
CA ALA A 238 -1.56 -20.99 -13.40
C ALA A 238 -0.39 -21.98 -13.22
N MET A 239 0.17 -22.09 -12.01
CA MET A 239 1.31 -22.97 -11.70
C MET A 239 0.96 -24.47 -11.65
N LYS A 240 -0.32 -24.85 -11.67
CA LYS A 240 -0.79 -26.25 -11.61
C LYS A 240 -0.19 -27.06 -10.44
N LEU A 241 -0.16 -26.47 -9.24
CA LEU A 241 0.24 -27.14 -7.99
C LEU A 241 -0.89 -27.97 -7.37
#